data_AF-A0A1Y2A4V7-F1
#
_entry.id   AF-A0A1Y2A4V7-F1
#
_cell.length_a   1.000
_cell.length_b   1.000
_cell.length_c   1.000
_cell.angle_alpha   90.00
_cell.angle_beta   90.00
_cell.angle_gamma   90.00
#
_symmetry.space_group_name_H-M   'P 1'
#
loop_
_entity.id
_entity.type
_entity.pdbx_description
1 polymer ?
#
loop_
_entity_poly.entity_id
_entity_poly.type
_entity_poly.pdbx_seq_one_letter_code
_entity_poly.pdbx_strand_id
1 'polypeptide(L)'
;MARVNCVVGCFTAGPRTKALFPDLGHVFVPALVSDAGLTENLTLLVKEAILRNVRMLDHTKGAGYAELAYLEPSAVSEYRLAKTFAASMVSYRLLMFLKLFNSVARPAAKSLPQLREDIFNTYSAPSPGTSSTMAQHIRDIRSINSLPDFFAAMGITKIPTMAEFTTLLRSTITDSVLAGYSCMSMTQSQLFRTRKVKESDVESSDSVYVTLEFEKWLENGERVYGKGYTGRPSIYPEQRGALGGGGYGRGPSARFRGGYGGYGGYGVGSGCGGGYGNGRGGHGGRGRGYGGPWARGGES
;
A
#
# COMPACT_ATOMS: atom_id res chain seq x y z
N MET A 1 -14.53 24.09 -9.60
CA MET A 1 -13.51 24.11 -10.68
C MET A 1 -12.16 24.66 -10.20
N ALA A 2 -12.05 25.93 -9.76
CA ALA A 2 -10.76 26.57 -9.40
C ALA A 2 -9.88 25.77 -8.40
N ARG A 3 -10.47 25.21 -7.34
CA ARG A 3 -9.73 24.42 -6.33
C ARG A 3 -9.19 23.08 -6.87
N VAL A 4 -9.90 22.46 -7.82
CA VAL A 4 -9.53 21.18 -8.44
C VAL A 4 -8.35 21.37 -9.39
N ASN A 5 -8.45 22.37 -10.27
CA ASN A 5 -7.35 22.73 -11.18
C ASN A 5 -6.11 23.17 -10.41
N CYS A 6 -6.30 23.87 -9.27
CA CYS A 6 -5.19 24.23 -8.38
C CYS A 6 -4.49 22.98 -7.81
N VAL A 7 -5.21 21.97 -7.32
CA VAL A 7 -4.59 20.73 -6.80
C VAL A 7 -3.76 20.01 -7.88
N VAL A 8 -4.31 19.87 -9.09
CA VAL A 8 -3.62 19.23 -10.22
C VAL A 8 -2.41 20.07 -10.69
N GLY A 9 -2.58 21.39 -10.75
CA GLY A 9 -1.51 22.34 -11.08
C GLY A 9 -0.37 22.29 -10.07
N CYS A 10 -0.67 22.32 -8.77
CA CYS A 10 0.30 22.21 -7.69
C CYS A 10 1.03 20.86 -7.72
N PHE A 11 0.34 19.75 -8.02
CA PHE A 11 1.00 18.45 -8.14
C PHE A 11 1.94 18.41 -9.34
N THR A 12 1.53 19.00 -10.47
CA THR A 12 2.35 19.08 -11.68
C THR A 12 3.57 19.96 -11.47
N ALA A 13 3.42 21.13 -10.83
CA ALA A 13 4.51 22.05 -10.51
C ALA A 13 5.46 21.52 -9.41
N GLY A 14 4.92 20.75 -8.46
CA GLY A 14 5.64 20.33 -7.26
C GLY A 14 5.70 21.43 -6.18
N PRO A 15 6.28 21.14 -5.00
CA PRO A 15 6.85 19.86 -4.60
C PRO A 15 5.79 18.79 -4.24
N ARG A 16 6.10 17.51 -4.44
CA ARG A 16 5.15 16.37 -4.34
C ARG A 16 5.23 15.64 -2.99
N THR A 17 5.28 16.38 -1.89
CA THR A 17 5.53 15.78 -0.56
C THR A 17 4.27 15.15 0.05
N LYS A 18 4.44 14.24 1.01
CA LYS A 18 3.32 13.69 1.80
C LYS A 18 2.60 14.75 2.64
N ALA A 19 3.27 15.85 2.98
CA ALA A 19 2.64 16.97 3.68
C ALA A 19 1.60 17.68 2.80
N LEU A 20 1.91 17.87 1.51
CA LEU A 20 1.02 18.53 0.55
C LEU A 20 0.03 17.56 -0.08
N PHE A 21 0.44 16.32 -0.33
CA PHE A 21 -0.37 15.26 -0.93
C PHE A 21 -0.27 13.99 -0.08
N PRO A 22 -1.03 13.87 1.02
CA PRO A 22 -0.95 12.70 1.92
C PRO A 22 -1.23 11.37 1.23
N ASP A 23 -2.16 11.38 0.27
CA ASP A 23 -2.56 10.23 -0.54
C ASP A 23 -2.65 10.65 -2.01
N LEU A 24 -2.10 9.83 -2.92
CA LEU A 24 -2.15 10.08 -4.36
C LEU A 24 -3.59 10.02 -4.90
N GLY A 25 -4.51 9.33 -4.22
CA GLY A 25 -5.95 9.36 -4.51
C GLY A 25 -6.56 10.76 -4.48
N HIS A 26 -6.06 11.65 -3.60
CA HIS A 26 -6.48 13.05 -3.55
C HIS A 26 -6.02 13.87 -4.76
N VAL A 27 -5.11 13.34 -5.58
CA VAL A 27 -4.71 13.95 -6.85
C VAL A 27 -5.51 13.32 -8.00
N PHE A 28 -5.74 12.01 -7.94
CA PHE A 28 -6.50 11.28 -8.96
C PHE A 28 -7.95 11.72 -9.08
N VAL A 29 -8.68 11.86 -7.97
CA VAL A 29 -10.10 12.25 -8.03
C VAL A 29 -10.27 13.65 -8.63
N PRO A 30 -9.53 14.69 -8.17
CA PRO A 30 -9.54 15.99 -8.83
C PRO A 30 -9.11 15.94 -10.29
N ALA A 31 -8.14 15.10 -10.64
CA ALA A 31 -7.73 14.95 -12.03
C ALA A 31 -8.87 14.51 -12.97
N LEU A 32 -9.84 13.72 -12.49
CA LEU A 32 -11.00 13.31 -13.31
C LEU A 32 -11.88 14.50 -13.72
N VAL A 33 -11.97 15.52 -12.88
CA VAL A 33 -12.89 16.67 -13.04
C VAL A 33 -12.16 18.01 -13.27
N SER A 34 -10.84 17.97 -13.48
CA SER A 34 -10.02 19.14 -13.84
C SER A 34 -10.08 19.43 -15.34
N ASP A 35 -9.84 20.64 -15.80
CA ASP A 35 -9.85 20.90 -17.25
C ASP A 35 -8.61 20.30 -17.95
N ALA A 36 -7.47 20.30 -17.27
CA ALA A 36 -6.18 19.81 -17.80
C ALA A 36 -6.02 18.28 -17.76
N GLY A 37 -6.68 17.58 -16.82
CA GLY A 37 -6.47 16.14 -16.61
C GLY A 37 -5.08 15.79 -16.06
N LEU A 38 -4.76 14.50 -16.05
CA LEU A 38 -3.43 13.99 -15.63
C LEU A 38 -2.84 12.99 -16.62
N THR A 39 -3.46 12.83 -17.79
CA THR A 39 -3.25 11.71 -18.70
C THR A 39 -1.81 11.68 -19.24
N GLU A 40 -1.21 12.84 -19.52
CA GLU A 40 0.17 12.94 -20.01
C GLU A 40 1.23 12.92 -18.89
N ASN A 41 0.84 13.21 -17.64
CA ASN A 41 1.75 13.33 -16.49
C ASN A 41 1.75 12.12 -15.56
N LEU A 42 1.21 10.97 -16.00
CA LEU A 42 1.17 9.73 -15.23
C LEU A 42 2.56 9.26 -14.79
N THR A 43 3.62 9.59 -15.53
CA THR A 43 5.00 9.29 -15.15
C THR A 43 5.42 9.94 -13.84
N LEU A 44 4.99 11.17 -13.56
CA LEU A 44 5.29 11.86 -12.29
C LEU A 44 4.60 11.15 -11.12
N LEU A 45 3.39 10.67 -11.34
CA LEU A 45 2.63 9.94 -10.35
C LEU A 45 3.26 8.57 -10.08
N VAL A 46 3.68 7.85 -11.12
CA VAL A 46 4.40 6.58 -10.98
C VAL A 46 5.71 6.77 -10.22
N LYS A 47 6.49 7.81 -10.53
CA LYS A 47 7.73 8.14 -9.79
C LYS A 47 7.44 8.41 -8.31
N GLU A 48 6.44 9.23 -8.01
CA GLU A 48 6.05 9.52 -6.62
C GLU A 48 5.54 8.27 -5.90
N ALA A 49 4.79 7.40 -6.58
CA ALA A 49 4.34 6.14 -6.03
C ALA A 49 5.52 5.21 -5.71
N ILE A 50 6.52 5.11 -6.59
CA ILE A 50 7.75 4.36 -6.34
C ILE A 50 8.50 4.90 -5.11
N LEU A 51 8.62 6.24 -4.99
CA LEU A 51 9.24 6.91 -3.85
C LEU A 51 8.56 6.59 -2.52
N ARG A 52 7.22 6.61 -2.50
CA ARG A 52 6.44 6.26 -1.31
C ARG A 52 6.43 4.77 -1.03
N ASN A 53 6.55 3.95 -2.08
CA ASN A 53 6.50 2.51 -1.97
C ASN A 53 7.76 1.95 -1.32
N VAL A 54 8.87 2.70 -1.13
CA VAL A 54 10.08 2.28 -0.38
C VAL A 54 9.76 1.59 0.95
N ARG A 55 8.54 1.81 1.48
CA ARG A 55 7.95 1.03 2.59
C ARG A 55 7.96 -0.48 2.41
N MET A 56 8.05 -0.97 1.19
CA MET A 56 8.17 -2.39 0.91
C MET A 56 9.45 -3.00 1.50
N LEU A 57 10.47 -2.18 1.81
CA LEU A 57 11.71 -2.58 2.48
C LEU A 57 11.54 -2.85 3.98
N ASP A 58 10.42 -2.43 4.59
CA ASP A 58 10.10 -2.72 5.99
C ASP A 58 9.74 -4.19 6.18
N HIS A 59 10.28 -4.83 7.22
CA HIS A 59 9.91 -6.19 7.59
C HIS A 59 8.61 -6.27 8.42
N THR A 60 8.22 -5.19 9.11
CA THR A 60 7.04 -5.20 9.99
C THR A 60 5.76 -4.85 9.24
N LYS A 61 5.82 -3.84 8.38
CA LYS A 61 4.65 -3.30 7.67
C LYS A 61 4.79 -3.37 6.14
N GLY A 62 5.92 -3.88 5.65
CA GLY A 62 6.24 -4.01 4.24
C GLY A 62 6.39 -5.47 3.82
N ALA A 63 7.12 -5.70 2.72
CA ALA A 63 7.36 -7.03 2.19
C ALA A 63 8.67 -7.67 2.70
N GLY A 64 9.41 -6.96 3.56
CA GLY A 64 10.60 -7.48 4.23
C GLY A 64 11.82 -7.65 3.34
N TYR A 65 11.92 -6.88 2.26
CA TYR A 65 13.06 -6.89 1.35
C TYR A 65 14.15 -5.88 1.74
N ALA A 66 14.53 -5.84 3.03
CA ALA A 66 15.47 -4.85 3.55
C ALA A 66 16.82 -4.86 2.80
N GLU A 67 17.22 -6.01 2.24
CA GLU A 67 18.44 -6.16 1.44
C GLU A 67 18.46 -5.30 0.16
N LEU A 68 17.29 -4.89 -0.36
CA LEU A 68 17.22 -3.94 -1.47
C LEU A 68 17.67 -2.53 -1.07
N ALA A 69 17.85 -2.22 0.22
CA ALA A 69 18.43 -0.95 0.64
C ALA A 69 19.95 -0.86 0.40
N TYR A 70 20.60 -1.99 0.10
CA TYR A 70 21.98 -1.98 -0.39
C TYR A 70 22.05 -1.22 -1.72
N LEU A 71 23.07 -0.39 -1.92
CA LEU A 71 23.29 0.37 -3.14
C LEU A 71 24.40 -0.32 -3.95
N GLU A 72 24.04 -1.38 -4.67
CA GLU A 72 24.95 -2.12 -5.53
C GLU A 72 25.53 -1.21 -6.64
N PRO A 73 26.80 -1.40 -7.03
CA PRO A 73 27.42 -0.58 -8.07
C PRO A 73 26.94 -0.95 -9.48
N SER A 74 26.53 -2.21 -9.69
CA SER A 74 26.13 -2.76 -10.98
C SER A 74 25.09 -1.90 -11.70
N ALA A 75 25.29 -1.68 -13.00
CA ALA A 75 24.42 -0.82 -13.80
C ALA A 75 22.99 -1.38 -13.90
N VAL A 76 22.86 -2.71 -13.98
CA VAL A 76 21.60 -3.44 -14.04
C VAL A 76 21.55 -4.44 -12.89
N SER A 77 20.41 -4.54 -12.23
CA SER A 77 20.18 -5.46 -11.12
C SER A 77 18.82 -6.13 -11.30
N GLU A 78 18.82 -7.29 -11.96
CA GLU A 78 17.59 -8.04 -12.26
C GLU A 78 16.84 -8.43 -10.99
N TYR A 79 17.58 -8.86 -9.96
CA TYR A 79 16.99 -9.17 -8.67
C TYR A 79 16.27 -7.96 -8.08
N ARG A 80 16.88 -6.76 -8.12
CA ARG A 80 16.22 -5.54 -7.61
C ARG A 80 14.93 -5.28 -8.37
N LEU A 81 15.00 -5.29 -9.69
CA LEU A 81 13.84 -5.06 -10.55
C LEU A 81 12.69 -6.03 -10.22
N ALA A 82 13.01 -7.33 -10.15
CA ALA A 82 12.04 -8.38 -9.86
C ALA A 82 11.44 -8.28 -8.46
N LYS A 83 12.28 -8.14 -7.42
CA LYS A 83 11.80 -8.08 -6.02
C LYS A 83 11.06 -6.78 -5.73
N THR A 84 11.54 -5.64 -6.22
CA THR A 84 10.84 -4.36 -6.06
C THR A 84 9.45 -4.41 -6.73
N PHE A 85 9.35 -5.01 -7.91
CA PHE A 85 8.06 -5.17 -8.57
C PHE A 85 7.12 -6.09 -7.79
N ALA A 86 7.60 -7.27 -7.38
CA ALA A 86 6.82 -8.22 -6.59
C ALA A 86 6.30 -7.59 -5.29
N ALA A 87 7.15 -6.82 -4.61
CA ALA A 87 6.84 -6.13 -3.37
C ALA A 87 5.82 -4.98 -3.54
N SER A 88 5.77 -4.37 -4.73
CA SER A 88 4.93 -3.21 -5.04
C SER A 88 3.69 -3.56 -5.86
N MET A 89 3.43 -4.86 -6.10
CA MET A 89 2.41 -5.34 -7.02
C MET A 89 1.00 -4.82 -6.71
N VAL A 90 0.64 -4.74 -5.43
CA VAL A 90 -0.66 -4.19 -5.01
C VAL A 90 -0.78 -2.71 -5.38
N SER A 91 0.25 -1.92 -5.06
CA SER A 91 0.30 -0.48 -5.36
C SER A 91 0.23 -0.24 -6.87
N TYR A 92 1.00 -0.99 -7.66
CA TYR A 92 0.97 -0.90 -9.12
C TYR A 92 -0.38 -1.29 -9.72
N ARG A 93 -1.03 -2.32 -9.19
CA ARG A 93 -2.41 -2.67 -9.60
C ARG A 93 -3.40 -1.55 -9.31
N LEU A 94 -3.31 -0.91 -8.14
CA LEU A 94 -4.14 0.24 -7.82
C LEU A 94 -3.94 1.39 -8.82
N LEU A 95 -2.68 1.70 -9.19
CA LEU A 95 -2.39 2.69 -10.21
C LEU A 95 -2.97 2.33 -11.58
N MET A 96 -2.85 1.07 -12.00
CA MET A 96 -3.42 0.58 -13.24
C MET A 96 -4.96 0.65 -13.24
N PHE A 97 -5.61 0.29 -12.13
CA PHE A 97 -7.05 0.45 -11.98
C PHE A 97 -7.46 1.91 -12.05
N LEU A 98 -6.76 2.80 -11.35
CA LEU A 98 -7.03 4.23 -11.39
C LEU A 98 -6.88 4.80 -12.81
N LYS A 99 -5.85 4.38 -13.56
CA LYS A 99 -5.67 4.73 -14.97
C LYS A 99 -6.80 4.20 -15.85
N LEU A 100 -7.24 2.96 -15.65
CA LEU A 100 -8.38 2.38 -16.35
C LEU A 100 -9.66 3.16 -16.08
N PHE A 101 -10.00 3.40 -14.80
CA PHE A 101 -11.17 4.19 -14.42
C PHE A 101 -11.11 5.60 -15.00
N ASN A 102 -9.93 6.22 -15.01
CA ASN A 102 -9.73 7.52 -15.64
C ASN A 102 -10.03 7.47 -17.13
N SER A 103 -9.50 6.49 -17.86
CA SER A 103 -9.74 6.37 -19.30
C SER A 103 -11.21 6.12 -19.66
N VAL A 104 -11.97 5.43 -18.81
CA VAL A 104 -13.40 5.17 -18.99
C VAL A 104 -14.23 6.40 -18.63
N ALA A 105 -13.96 7.04 -17.49
CA ALA A 105 -14.69 8.22 -17.03
C ALA A 105 -14.35 9.48 -17.83
N ARG A 106 -13.15 9.54 -18.40
CA ARG A 106 -12.61 10.68 -19.14
C ARG A 106 -11.92 10.27 -20.44
N PRO A 107 -12.69 9.92 -21.48
CA PRO A 107 -12.16 9.74 -22.83
C PRO A 107 -11.46 11.00 -23.32
N ALA A 108 -10.26 10.85 -23.90
CA ALA A 108 -9.42 11.97 -24.33
C ALA A 108 -10.09 12.90 -25.38
N ALA A 109 -11.09 12.40 -26.11
CA ALA A 109 -11.78 13.13 -27.17
C ALA A 109 -12.93 14.03 -26.69
N LYS A 110 -13.27 14.04 -25.38
CA LYS A 110 -14.44 14.75 -24.86
C LYS A 110 -14.04 15.80 -23.82
N SER A 111 -14.60 17.00 -23.96
CA SER A 111 -14.49 18.08 -22.97
C SER A 111 -15.38 17.80 -21.75
N LEU A 112 -15.11 18.45 -20.61
CA LEU A 112 -15.94 18.29 -19.40
C LEU A 112 -17.43 18.65 -19.63
N PRO A 113 -17.79 19.72 -20.38
CA PRO A 113 -19.19 19.99 -20.71
C PRO A 113 -19.82 18.85 -21.51
N GLN A 114 -19.13 18.32 -22.52
CA GLN A 114 -19.64 17.18 -23.31
C GLN A 114 -19.83 15.93 -22.44
N LEU A 115 -18.88 15.63 -21.55
CA LEU A 115 -18.99 14.51 -20.62
C LEU A 115 -20.18 14.67 -19.67
N ARG A 116 -20.41 15.90 -19.18
CA ARG A 116 -21.57 16.22 -18.37
C ARG A 116 -22.85 15.95 -19.15
N GLU A 117 -22.99 16.48 -20.36
CA GLU A 117 -24.20 16.29 -21.18
C GLU A 117 -24.44 14.81 -21.49
N ASP A 118 -23.39 14.05 -21.82
CA ASP A 118 -23.51 12.61 -22.05
C ASP A 118 -24.02 11.86 -20.82
N ILE A 119 -23.47 12.14 -19.63
CA ILE A 119 -23.90 11.52 -18.38
C ILE A 119 -25.36 11.87 -18.05
N PHE A 120 -25.78 13.11 -18.33
CA PHE A 120 -27.18 13.51 -18.16
C PHE A 120 -28.10 12.78 -19.14
N ASN A 121 -27.72 12.71 -20.41
CA ASN A 121 -28.51 12.07 -21.46
C ASN A 121 -28.65 10.55 -21.24
N THR A 122 -27.66 9.90 -20.64
CA THR A 122 -27.74 8.46 -20.32
C THR A 122 -28.32 8.19 -18.93
N TYR A 123 -28.76 9.21 -18.18
CA TYR A 123 -29.18 9.07 -16.77
C TYR A 123 -28.12 8.35 -15.92
N SER A 124 -26.83 8.64 -16.18
CA SER A 124 -25.68 7.97 -15.56
C SER A 124 -25.55 6.47 -15.85
N ALA A 125 -26.35 5.93 -16.78
CA ALA A 125 -26.16 4.57 -17.25
C ALA A 125 -24.87 4.47 -18.09
N PRO A 126 -24.02 3.48 -17.84
CA PRO A 126 -22.86 3.23 -18.68
C PRO A 126 -23.31 2.76 -20.07
N SER A 127 -22.51 3.04 -21.09
CA SER A 127 -22.80 2.56 -22.45
C SER A 127 -22.88 1.02 -22.49
N PRO A 128 -23.71 0.42 -23.37
CA PRO A 128 -23.78 -1.03 -23.50
C PRO A 128 -22.40 -1.64 -23.72
N GLY A 129 -22.10 -2.74 -23.03
CA GLY A 129 -20.81 -3.42 -23.11
C GLY A 129 -19.69 -2.85 -22.21
N THR A 130 -19.85 -1.65 -21.62
CA THR A 130 -18.84 -1.05 -20.72
C THR A 130 -18.43 -2.00 -19.60
N SER A 131 -19.39 -2.66 -18.94
CA SER A 131 -19.11 -3.58 -17.83
C SER A 131 -18.32 -4.82 -18.27
N SER A 132 -18.60 -5.35 -19.47
CA SER A 132 -17.87 -6.50 -20.03
C SER A 132 -16.42 -6.11 -20.35
N THR A 133 -16.23 -4.98 -21.03
CA THR A 133 -14.92 -4.43 -21.35
C THR A 133 -14.11 -4.11 -20.09
N MET A 134 -14.72 -3.48 -19.08
CA MET A 134 -14.07 -3.24 -17.78
C MET A 134 -13.67 -4.55 -17.10
N ALA A 135 -14.54 -5.57 -17.09
CA ALA A 135 -14.23 -6.85 -16.49
C ALA A 135 -13.07 -7.57 -17.21
N GLN A 136 -12.95 -7.41 -18.53
CA GLN A 136 -11.78 -7.90 -19.28
C GLN A 136 -10.51 -7.15 -18.87
N HIS A 137 -10.52 -5.82 -18.90
CA HIS A 137 -9.35 -5.03 -18.49
C HIS A 137 -8.93 -5.28 -17.04
N ILE A 138 -9.87 -5.52 -16.13
CA ILE A 138 -9.55 -5.90 -14.75
C ILE A 138 -8.82 -7.24 -14.69
N ARG A 139 -9.21 -8.21 -15.52
CA ARG A 139 -8.51 -9.50 -15.63
C ARG A 139 -7.09 -9.31 -16.19
N ASP A 140 -6.94 -8.48 -17.21
CA ASP A 140 -5.64 -8.16 -17.80
C ASP A 140 -4.71 -7.46 -16.80
N ILE A 141 -5.21 -6.49 -16.02
CA ILE A 141 -4.44 -5.84 -14.95
C ILE A 141 -3.98 -6.84 -13.89
N ARG A 142 -4.78 -7.87 -13.61
CA ARG A 142 -4.43 -8.90 -12.63
C ARG A 142 -3.36 -9.87 -13.15
N SER A 143 -3.29 -10.12 -14.45
CA SER A 143 -2.29 -11.00 -15.06
C SER A 143 -0.91 -10.35 -15.21
N ILE A 144 -0.83 -9.02 -15.21
CA ILE A 144 0.44 -8.27 -15.26
C ILE A 144 1.33 -8.63 -14.06
N ASN A 145 2.53 -9.12 -14.38
CA ASN A 145 3.53 -9.57 -13.40
C ASN A 145 4.94 -9.04 -13.68
N SER A 146 5.11 -8.13 -14.64
CA SER A 146 6.39 -7.55 -15.03
C SER A 146 6.36 -6.01 -15.09
N LEU A 147 7.52 -5.38 -14.94
CA LEU A 147 7.67 -3.92 -15.07
C LEU A 147 7.36 -3.41 -16.49
N PRO A 148 7.87 -4.05 -17.57
CA PRO A 148 7.53 -3.63 -18.94
C PRO A 148 6.02 -3.64 -19.19
N ASP A 149 5.33 -4.71 -18.79
CA ASP A 149 3.87 -4.80 -18.97
C ASP A 149 3.13 -3.76 -18.14
N PHE A 150 3.61 -3.46 -16.92
CA PHE A 150 3.08 -2.36 -16.12
C PHE A 150 3.24 -1.01 -16.82
N PHE A 151 4.42 -0.70 -17.38
CA PHE A 151 4.62 0.57 -18.10
C PHE A 151 3.75 0.68 -19.35
N ALA A 152 3.63 -0.40 -20.11
CA ALA A 152 2.72 -0.48 -21.25
C ALA A 152 1.26 -0.27 -20.82
N ALA A 153 0.81 -0.95 -19.76
CA ALA A 153 -0.52 -0.79 -19.21
C ALA A 153 -0.78 0.61 -18.66
N MET A 154 0.24 1.32 -18.16
CA MET A 154 0.14 2.71 -17.73
C MET A 154 0.17 3.71 -18.91
N GLY A 155 0.44 3.27 -20.13
CA GLY A 155 0.53 4.14 -21.32
C GLY A 155 1.81 4.97 -21.35
N ILE A 156 2.88 4.51 -20.69
CA ILE A 156 4.17 5.21 -20.67
C ILE A 156 4.92 4.88 -21.97
N THR A 157 5.02 5.85 -22.86
CA THR A 157 5.62 5.70 -24.19
C THR A 157 7.13 5.53 -24.14
N LYS A 158 7.80 6.27 -23.25
CA LYS A 158 9.24 6.14 -23.00
C LYS A 158 9.47 5.17 -21.84
N ILE A 159 9.48 3.88 -22.16
CA ILE A 159 9.82 2.82 -21.19
C ILE A 159 11.29 3.00 -20.80
N PRO A 160 11.61 3.15 -19.50
CA PRO A 160 12.99 3.23 -19.07
C PRO A 160 13.72 1.91 -19.34
N THR A 161 14.98 2.00 -19.73
CA THR A 161 15.85 0.82 -19.80
C THR A 161 16.02 0.20 -18.41
N MET A 162 16.42 -1.07 -18.35
CA MET A 162 16.67 -1.75 -17.07
C MET A 162 17.73 -1.00 -16.24
N ALA A 163 18.76 -0.45 -16.87
CA ALA A 163 19.80 0.33 -16.20
C ALA A 163 19.28 1.67 -15.64
N GLU A 164 18.48 2.40 -16.42
CA GLU A 164 17.84 3.63 -15.97
C GLU A 164 16.90 3.36 -14.80
N PHE A 165 16.13 2.26 -14.85
CA PHE A 165 15.19 1.94 -13.79
C PHE A 165 15.89 1.41 -12.53
N THR A 166 16.94 0.58 -12.66
CA THR A 166 17.80 0.20 -11.53
C THR A 166 18.39 1.44 -10.86
N THR A 167 18.88 2.40 -11.66
CA THR A 167 19.41 3.67 -11.15
C THR A 167 18.32 4.49 -10.44
N LEU A 168 17.12 4.58 -11.01
CA LEU A 168 15.98 5.22 -10.38
C LEU A 168 15.68 4.57 -9.02
N LEU A 169 15.54 3.24 -8.96
CA LEU A 169 15.24 2.52 -7.72
C LEU A 169 16.33 2.70 -6.65
N ARG A 170 17.61 2.74 -7.03
CA ARG A 170 18.71 3.07 -6.11
C ARG A 170 18.59 4.49 -5.57
N SER A 171 18.44 5.49 -6.46
CA SER A 171 18.28 6.90 -6.05
C SER A 171 17.08 7.11 -5.13
N THR A 172 15.99 6.39 -5.38
CA THR A 172 14.75 6.47 -4.60
C THR A 172 14.97 6.10 -3.13
N ILE A 173 15.91 5.19 -2.82
CA ILE A 173 16.22 4.84 -1.43
C ILE A 173 16.83 6.05 -0.71
N THR A 174 17.84 6.67 -1.33
CA THR A 174 18.46 7.89 -0.80
C THR A 174 17.47 9.03 -0.68
N ASP A 175 16.67 9.26 -1.73
CA ASP A 175 15.64 10.31 -1.77
C ASP A 175 14.57 10.08 -0.70
N SER A 176 14.19 8.83 -0.45
CA SER A 176 13.24 8.45 0.60
C SER A 176 13.79 8.76 1.99
N VAL A 177 15.09 8.53 2.23
CA VAL A 177 15.74 8.89 3.50
C VAL A 177 15.84 10.40 3.65
N LEU A 178 16.25 11.12 2.60
CA LEU A 178 16.33 12.59 2.59
C LEU A 178 14.96 13.25 2.81
N ALA A 179 13.90 12.69 2.22
CA ALA A 179 12.52 13.14 2.41
C ALA A 179 11.95 12.77 3.79
N GLY A 180 12.68 11.98 4.60
CA GLY A 180 12.22 11.49 5.91
C GLY A 180 11.13 10.44 5.83
N TYR A 181 10.94 9.81 4.66
CA TYR A 181 10.00 8.69 4.50
C TYR A 181 10.57 7.39 5.07
N SER A 182 11.90 7.26 5.11
CA SER A 182 12.64 6.12 5.66
C SER A 182 13.88 6.60 6.43
N CYS A 183 14.53 5.71 7.17
CA CYS A 183 15.83 5.93 7.80
C CYS A 183 16.78 4.75 7.50
N MET A 184 18.04 5.03 7.20
CA MET A 184 19.02 3.96 6.95
C MET A 184 19.59 3.44 8.28
N SER A 185 18.90 2.48 8.92
CA SER A 185 19.30 1.92 10.22
C SER A 185 20.50 0.97 10.15
N MET A 186 20.79 0.44 8.94
CA MET A 186 21.92 -0.46 8.68
C MET A 186 22.99 0.23 7.84
N THR A 187 24.23 -0.17 8.05
CA THR A 187 25.35 0.19 7.17
C THR A 187 25.25 -0.51 5.81
N GLN A 188 25.88 0.04 4.78
CA GLN A 188 25.94 -0.60 3.46
C GLN A 188 26.64 -1.96 3.50
N SER A 189 27.67 -2.15 4.35
CA SER A 189 28.30 -3.46 4.59
C SER A 189 27.31 -4.51 5.11
N GLN A 190 26.42 -4.08 6.01
CA GLN A 190 25.38 -4.95 6.54
C GLN A 190 24.38 -5.38 5.48
N LEU A 191 23.88 -4.40 4.72
CA LEU A 191 22.92 -4.62 3.65
C LEU A 191 23.50 -5.49 2.53
N PHE A 192 24.78 -5.26 2.16
CA PHE A 192 25.50 -6.08 1.20
C PHE A 192 25.51 -7.56 1.61
N ARG A 193 25.82 -7.87 2.87
CA ARG A 193 25.85 -9.26 3.32
C ARG A 193 24.48 -9.90 3.37
N THR A 194 23.46 -9.19 3.85
CA THR A 194 22.07 -9.68 3.76
C THR A 194 21.69 -9.95 2.30
N ARG A 195 22.13 -9.08 1.38
CA ARG A 195 21.92 -9.26 -0.05
C ARG A 195 22.67 -10.47 -0.60
N LYS A 196 23.93 -10.68 -0.22
CA LYS A 196 24.78 -11.80 -0.66
C LYS A 196 24.20 -13.18 -0.29
N VAL A 197 23.45 -13.28 0.80
CA VAL A 197 22.72 -14.51 1.18
C VAL A 197 21.55 -14.80 0.22
N LYS A 198 20.94 -13.75 -0.35
CA LYS A 198 19.78 -13.88 -1.27
C LYS A 198 20.15 -13.89 -2.75
N GLU A 199 21.24 -13.22 -3.10
CA GLU A 199 21.80 -13.05 -4.44
C GLU A 199 23.32 -13.22 -4.32
N SER A 200 23.81 -14.44 -4.55
CA SER A 200 25.20 -14.81 -4.29
C SER A 200 26.20 -14.14 -5.23
N ASP A 201 25.77 -13.63 -6.36
CA ASP A 201 26.56 -12.97 -7.40
C ASP A 201 26.58 -11.44 -7.29
N VAL A 202 25.88 -10.84 -6.32
CA VAL A 202 25.84 -9.38 -6.16
C VAL A 202 27.24 -8.77 -6.00
N GLU A 203 27.47 -7.66 -6.69
CA GLU A 203 28.73 -6.92 -6.69
C GLU A 203 28.91 -6.09 -5.40
N SER A 204 30.14 -6.05 -4.89
CA SER A 204 30.50 -5.24 -3.72
C SER A 204 30.84 -3.81 -4.15
N SER A 205 30.30 -2.80 -3.48
CA SER A 205 30.71 -1.42 -3.67
C SER A 205 31.97 -1.10 -2.88
N ASP A 206 32.69 -0.04 -3.27
CA ASP A 206 33.91 0.41 -2.59
C ASP A 206 33.68 0.80 -1.12
N SER A 207 32.43 1.15 -0.78
CA SER A 207 32.02 1.52 0.57
C SER A 207 31.80 0.32 1.51
N VAL A 208 31.87 -0.91 0.99
CA VAL A 208 31.65 -2.13 1.75
C VAL A 208 32.96 -2.61 2.36
N TYR A 209 33.03 -2.56 3.68
CA TYR A 209 34.09 -3.18 4.47
C TYR A 209 33.52 -4.38 5.20
N VAL A 210 34.05 -5.58 4.93
CA VAL A 210 33.69 -6.79 5.66
C VAL A 210 34.83 -7.21 6.57
N THR A 211 34.58 -7.20 7.88
CA THR A 211 35.49 -7.74 8.90
C THR A 211 35.05 -9.13 9.34
N LEU A 212 35.95 -9.89 9.96
CA LEU A 212 35.66 -11.22 10.55
C LEU A 212 34.59 -11.16 11.65
N GLU A 213 34.53 -10.06 12.39
CA GLU A 213 33.46 -9.81 13.37
C GLU A 213 32.09 -9.65 12.70
N PHE A 214 32.09 -9.07 11.50
CA PHE A 214 30.90 -8.86 10.70
C PHE A 214 30.31 -10.18 10.18
N GLU A 215 31.17 -11.14 9.84
CA GLU A 215 30.76 -12.50 9.46
C GLU A 215 30.09 -13.23 10.62
N LYS A 216 30.68 -13.16 11.82
CA LYS A 216 30.10 -13.71 13.04
C LYS A 216 28.76 -13.05 13.40
N TRP A 217 28.62 -11.74 13.17
CA TRP A 217 27.35 -11.03 13.40
C TRP A 217 26.22 -11.58 12.50
N LEU A 218 26.49 -11.85 11.22
CA LEU A 218 25.49 -12.38 10.29
C LEU A 218 25.09 -13.81 10.62
N GLU A 219 26.06 -14.69 10.89
CA GLU A 219 25.81 -16.09 11.26
C GLU A 219 24.97 -16.22 12.54
N ASN A 220 25.24 -15.35 13.51
CA ASN A 220 24.47 -15.28 14.75
C ASN A 220 23.11 -14.58 14.52
N GLY A 221 23.07 -13.54 13.69
CA GLY A 221 21.88 -12.77 13.36
C GLY A 221 20.83 -13.62 12.64
N GLU A 222 21.16 -14.28 11.53
CA GLU A 222 20.20 -15.11 10.77
C GLU A 222 19.65 -16.28 11.59
N ARG A 223 20.48 -16.91 12.43
CA ARG A 223 20.03 -17.93 13.40
C ARG A 223 19.02 -17.39 14.43
N VAL A 224 19.11 -16.11 14.77
CA VAL A 224 18.19 -15.42 15.69
C VAL A 224 16.93 -14.90 14.96
N TYR A 225 17.07 -14.42 13.73
CA TYR A 225 15.96 -13.88 12.92
C TYR A 225 15.00 -14.96 12.36
N GLY A 226 15.46 -16.22 12.29
CA GLY A 226 14.61 -17.38 12.01
C GLY A 226 13.68 -17.79 13.17
N LYS A 227 13.89 -17.24 14.38
CA LYS A 227 13.15 -17.61 15.61
C LYS A 227 12.14 -16.55 16.08
N GLY A 228 11.72 -15.62 15.21
CA GLY A 228 10.63 -14.69 15.50
C GLY A 228 11.00 -13.45 16.35
N TYR A 229 12.28 -13.05 16.38
CA TYR A 229 12.70 -11.82 17.06
C TYR A 229 12.17 -10.56 16.37
N THR A 230 11.70 -9.59 17.15
CA THR A 230 11.14 -8.27 16.73
C THR A 230 12.21 -7.25 16.27
N GLY A 231 13.42 -7.70 15.98
CA GLY A 231 14.58 -6.84 15.65
C GLY A 231 15.15 -7.10 14.25
N ARG A 232 14.34 -7.59 13.31
CA ARG A 232 14.81 -7.69 11.92
C ARG A 232 15.19 -6.30 11.44
N PRO A 233 16.18 -6.17 10.56
CA PRO A 233 16.58 -4.86 10.10
C PRO A 233 15.42 -4.19 9.35
N SER A 234 15.07 -2.99 9.74
CA SER A 234 14.07 -2.16 9.05
C SER A 234 14.71 -0.82 8.76
N ILE A 235 14.55 -0.33 7.53
CA ILE A 235 14.91 1.04 7.19
C ILE A 235 13.83 2.05 7.61
N TYR A 236 13.01 1.72 8.61
CA TYR A 236 11.99 2.61 9.13
C TYR A 236 12.35 3.01 10.55
N PRO A 237 12.10 4.28 10.94
CA PRO A 237 12.31 4.66 12.32
C PRO A 237 11.36 3.84 13.17
N GLU A 238 11.91 2.96 14.01
CA GLU A 238 11.15 2.33 15.09
C GLU A 238 10.47 3.46 15.87
N GLN A 239 9.16 3.35 16.11
CA GLN A 239 8.57 4.03 17.25
C GLN A 239 9.17 3.38 18.52
N ARG A 240 10.40 3.76 18.87
CA ARG A 240 10.98 3.48 20.18
C ARG A 240 10.18 4.26 21.21
N GLY A 241 9.12 3.64 21.71
CA GLY A 241 8.25 4.26 22.70
C GLY A 241 7.27 3.32 23.43
N ALA A 242 7.41 2.00 23.34
CA ALA A 242 6.45 1.09 24.01
C ALA A 242 7.01 -0.25 24.52
N LEU A 243 8.33 -0.39 24.70
CA LEU A 243 8.90 -1.58 25.35
C LEU A 243 10.00 -1.17 26.33
N GLY A 244 9.55 -0.64 27.46
CA GLY A 244 10.35 -0.42 28.67
C GLY A 244 9.45 -0.61 29.87
N GLY A 245 9.38 -1.85 30.37
CA GLY A 245 8.53 -2.21 31.49
C GLY A 245 8.75 -3.67 31.90
N GLY A 246 9.95 -3.96 32.39
CA GLY A 246 10.23 -5.21 33.07
C GLY A 246 9.33 -5.35 34.30
N GLY A 247 8.68 -6.51 34.42
CA GLY A 247 7.80 -6.82 35.55
C GLY A 247 7.81 -8.32 35.79
N TYR A 248 8.90 -8.82 36.35
CA TYR A 248 8.91 -10.10 37.04
C TYR A 248 7.95 -9.99 38.23
N GLY A 249 6.81 -10.67 38.16
CA GLY A 249 5.80 -10.65 39.22
C GLY A 249 5.00 -11.93 39.24
N ARG A 250 5.55 -12.95 39.90
CA ARG A 250 4.80 -14.13 40.37
C ARG A 250 3.56 -13.66 41.14
N GLY A 251 2.37 -14.03 40.69
CA GLY A 251 1.17 -14.00 41.52
C GLY A 251 0.92 -15.40 42.09
N PRO A 252 1.07 -15.63 43.42
CA PRO A 252 0.51 -16.81 44.06
C PRO A 252 -0.96 -16.59 44.40
N SER A 253 -1.69 -17.69 44.40
CA SER A 253 -3.03 -17.88 44.96
C SER A 253 -3.28 -17.16 46.29
N ALA A 254 -4.43 -16.50 46.45
CA ALA A 254 -5.19 -16.49 47.71
C ALA A 254 -6.65 -16.09 47.50
N ARG A 255 -7.51 -16.83 48.20
CA ARG A 255 -8.95 -16.65 48.41
C ARG A 255 -9.24 -15.39 49.27
N PHE A 256 -10.53 -15.13 49.49
CA PHE A 256 -11.21 -14.23 50.45
C PHE A 256 -11.83 -12.98 49.79
N ARG A 257 -13.17 -12.88 49.61
CA ARG A 257 -14.32 -12.87 50.56
C ARG A 257 -14.61 -11.44 51.05
N GLY A 258 -15.64 -10.83 50.44
CA GLY A 258 -16.72 -10.00 51.00
C GLY A 258 -16.42 -8.81 51.92
N GLY A 259 -17.19 -7.72 51.73
CA GLY A 259 -17.66 -6.89 52.84
C GLY A 259 -17.65 -5.37 52.65
N TYR A 260 -18.86 -4.83 52.41
CA TYR A 260 -19.50 -3.61 52.98
C TYR A 260 -18.77 -2.26 53.20
N GLY A 261 -19.48 -1.20 52.78
CA GLY A 261 -19.52 0.16 53.37
C GLY A 261 -18.56 1.17 52.72
N GLY A 262 -18.89 2.42 52.39
CA GLY A 262 -20.07 3.26 52.59
C GLY A 262 -19.61 4.74 52.59
N TYR A 263 -20.45 5.62 52.03
CA TYR A 263 -20.55 7.10 52.23
C TYR A 263 -19.68 8.12 51.44
N GLY A 264 -20.41 9.13 50.93
CA GLY A 264 -19.98 10.51 50.62
C GLY A 264 -19.92 10.83 49.12
N GLY A 265 -20.97 11.37 48.46
CA GLY A 265 -21.30 12.82 48.38
C GLY A 265 -20.43 13.49 47.28
N TYR A 266 -20.86 14.29 46.30
CA TYR A 266 -21.98 15.25 46.17
C TYR A 266 -22.20 15.60 44.66
N GLY A 267 -23.37 16.20 44.37
CA GLY A 267 -23.95 16.76 43.11
C GLY A 267 -23.05 17.14 41.92
N VAL A 268 -23.55 17.26 40.69
CA VAL A 268 -24.72 17.99 40.14
C VAL A 268 -24.85 17.45 38.68
N GLY A 269 -25.99 17.10 38.05
CA GLY A 269 -27.30 17.73 37.93
C GLY A 269 -27.60 17.93 36.42
N SER A 270 -28.83 17.60 35.99
CA SER A 270 -29.46 17.74 34.64
C SER A 270 -29.13 16.66 33.60
N GLY A 271 -30.01 15.73 33.20
CA GLY A 271 -31.46 15.59 33.41
C GLY A 271 -32.27 16.13 32.23
N CYS A 272 -32.57 15.27 31.25
CA CYS A 272 -33.69 15.25 30.27
C CYS A 272 -33.58 13.88 29.55
N GLY A 273 -34.52 12.93 29.53
CA GLY A 273 -35.94 12.89 29.86
C GLY A 273 -36.66 12.07 28.77
N GLY A 274 -37.33 10.98 29.15
CA GLY A 274 -38.32 10.25 28.34
C GLY A 274 -37.79 8.99 27.65
N GLY A 275 -38.42 7.81 27.72
CA GLY A 275 -39.75 7.45 28.21
C GLY A 275 -40.14 6.10 27.58
N TYR A 276 -40.89 5.32 28.36
CA TYR A 276 -41.16 3.89 28.25
C TYR A 276 -42.02 3.46 27.05
N GLY A 277 -41.89 2.21 26.64
CA GLY A 277 -42.82 1.54 25.72
C GLY A 277 -42.62 0.03 25.62
N ASN A 278 -43.07 -0.70 26.64
CA ASN A 278 -43.25 -2.16 26.59
C ASN A 278 -44.47 -2.51 25.73
N GLY A 279 -44.31 -3.39 24.74
CA GLY A 279 -45.40 -3.95 23.95
C GLY A 279 -45.14 -5.42 23.62
N ARG A 280 -45.82 -6.32 24.33
CA ARG A 280 -45.94 -7.75 24.04
C ARG A 280 -47.07 -8.01 23.03
N GLY A 281 -46.88 -9.01 22.17
CA GLY A 281 -47.89 -9.66 21.32
C GLY A 281 -47.26 -9.95 19.96
N GLY A 282 -47.28 -11.14 19.36
CA GLY A 282 -48.08 -12.34 19.55
C GLY A 282 -48.43 -12.89 18.16
N HIS A 283 -48.24 -14.20 17.96
CA HIS A 283 -48.79 -15.08 16.91
C HIS A 283 -48.19 -15.18 15.49
N GLY A 284 -47.89 -16.45 15.14
CA GLY A 284 -48.11 -17.11 13.84
C GLY A 284 -47.02 -16.90 12.79
N GLY A 285 -46.39 -17.89 12.17
CA GLY A 285 -46.75 -19.29 11.92
C GLY A 285 -46.59 -19.59 10.43
N ARG A 286 -46.04 -20.76 10.09
CA ARG A 286 -45.86 -21.38 8.74
C ARG A 286 -44.71 -20.76 7.93
N GLY A 287 -43.82 -21.49 7.27
CA GLY A 287 -43.68 -22.92 6.96
C GLY A 287 -42.76 -22.95 5.74
N ARG A 288 -41.55 -23.51 5.87
CA ARG A 288 -40.62 -23.68 4.74
C ARG A 288 -40.27 -25.15 4.63
N GLY A 289 -40.99 -25.84 3.75
CA GLY A 289 -40.54 -27.11 3.18
C GLY A 289 -39.60 -26.81 2.01
N TYR A 290 -38.37 -27.30 2.08
CA TYR A 290 -37.50 -27.48 0.93
C TYR A 290 -37.19 -28.97 0.85
N GLY A 291 -37.91 -29.65 -0.04
CA GLY A 291 -37.59 -31.00 -0.47
C GLY A 291 -36.82 -30.94 -1.79
N GLY A 292 -35.75 -31.73 -1.87
CA GLY A 292 -35.52 -32.63 -3.00
C GLY A 292 -34.65 -32.16 -4.17
N PRO A 293 -33.48 -32.81 -4.39
CA PRO A 293 -32.64 -32.68 -5.57
C PRO A 293 -32.95 -33.77 -6.62
N TRP A 294 -32.83 -33.44 -7.91
CA TRP A 294 -32.72 -34.38 -9.03
C TRP A 294 -31.78 -33.73 -10.06
N ALA A 295 -30.54 -34.19 -10.32
CA ALA A 295 -30.10 -35.46 -10.92
C ALA A 295 -30.33 -35.54 -12.44
N ARG A 296 -29.19 -35.46 -13.16
CA ARG A 296 -28.73 -36.07 -14.42
C ARG A 296 -29.70 -36.79 -15.38
N GLY A 297 -29.34 -36.68 -16.66
CA GLY A 297 -29.63 -37.59 -17.78
C GLY A 297 -30.19 -36.80 -18.95
N GLY A 298 -29.72 -36.87 -20.19
CA GLY A 298 -29.02 -37.92 -20.91
C GLY A 298 -29.70 -38.06 -22.27
N GLU A 299 -28.92 -37.89 -23.34
CA GLU A 299 -29.08 -38.42 -24.71
C GLU A 299 -30.39 -38.23 -25.49
N SER A 300 -30.26 -37.52 -26.62
CA SER A 300 -30.76 -37.94 -27.94
C SER A 300 -29.87 -37.27 -29.00
#